data_AF-A0AAC9LLI1-F1
#
_entry.id   AF-A0AAC9LLI1-F1
#
_cell.length_a   1.000
_cell.length_b   1.000
_cell.length_c   1.000
_cell.angle_alpha   90.00
_cell.angle_beta   90.00
_cell.angle_gamma   90.00
#
_symmetry.space_group_name_H-M   'P 1'
#
loop_
_entity.id
_entity.type
_entity.pdbx_description
1 polymer ?
#
loop_
_entity_poly.entity_id
_entity_poly.type
_entity_poly.pdbx_seq_one_letter_code
_entity_poly.pdbx_strand_id
1 'polypeptide(L)'
;MSSYGQQAPLTNIQKNINERASGLEQTLNFTLDTLSLKSDKNILRVSFLSHDEKDTVFIDVDAPEVKIPLYHFKKGRYTIVVYREDVLITVGANRLVDIPKPKNAIEDLEESILRSSLSEEEQIARNMKPLKKEPKVVEQVDTRVAEAKPEETKKVEKAKAQVSTRKQREPKVVSNVNKKNIFEIAAEREEAKKAARLKNENSRDVAEVEKPTPPTRQTTEIEIKKVTYNLSDVQGKNVEKQTRADYRKNNLRPNGTRYEN
;
A
#
# COMPACT_ATOMS: atom_id res chain seq x y z
N MET A 1 -7.38 -31.99 -30.87
CA MET A 1 -6.17 -31.84 -30.02
C MET A 1 -6.27 -30.51 -29.31
N SER A 2 -6.67 -30.50 -28.03
CA SER A 2 -6.72 -29.27 -27.24
C SER A 2 -5.30 -28.90 -26.85
N SER A 3 -4.76 -27.87 -27.52
CA SER A 3 -3.55 -27.20 -27.07
C SER A 3 -3.85 -26.62 -25.69
N TYR A 4 -3.27 -27.19 -24.64
CA TYR A 4 -3.23 -26.56 -23.34
C TYR A 4 -2.38 -25.30 -23.49
N GLY A 5 -3.03 -24.18 -23.81
CA GLY A 5 -2.39 -22.88 -23.90
C GLY A 5 -1.72 -22.59 -22.57
N GLN A 6 -0.40 -22.48 -22.57
CA GLN A 6 0.33 -21.96 -21.42
C GLN A 6 -0.23 -20.56 -21.14
N GLN A 7 -0.88 -20.40 -19.99
CA GLN A 7 -1.36 -19.10 -19.55
C GLN A 7 -0.15 -18.17 -19.46
N ALA A 8 -0.19 -17.05 -20.17
CA ALA A 8 0.88 -16.07 -20.13
C ALA A 8 1.08 -15.61 -18.67
N PRO A 9 2.33 -15.51 -18.18
CA PRO A 9 2.56 -15.09 -16.79
C PRO A 9 2.08 -13.65 -16.60
N LEU A 10 1.13 -13.44 -15.69
CA LEU A 10 0.65 -12.10 -15.31
C LEU A 10 1.72 -11.32 -14.55
N THR A 11 2.44 -12.01 -13.67
CA THR A 11 3.45 -11.44 -12.78
C THR A 11 4.63 -12.39 -12.68
N ASN A 12 5.85 -11.86 -12.87
CA ASN A 12 7.08 -12.57 -12.60
C ASN A 12 7.66 -12.08 -11.27
N ILE A 13 7.89 -13.00 -10.33
CA ILE A 13 8.50 -12.71 -9.03
C ILE A 13 9.89 -13.30 -8.99
N GLN A 14 10.86 -12.46 -8.64
CA GLN A 14 12.21 -12.89 -8.36
C GLN A 14 12.24 -13.48 -6.95
N LYS A 15 12.49 -14.79 -6.87
CA LYS A 15 12.62 -15.47 -5.59
C LYS A 15 13.78 -14.87 -4.80
N ASN A 16 13.63 -14.86 -3.49
CA ASN A 16 14.70 -14.51 -2.58
C ASN A 16 15.85 -15.53 -2.67
N ILE A 17 17.05 -15.06 -3.00
CA ILE A 17 18.29 -15.85 -3.09
C ILE A 17 19.20 -15.55 -1.88
N ASN A 18 18.85 -14.58 -1.05
CA ASN A 18 19.69 -14.15 0.06
C ASN A 18 19.59 -15.14 1.23
N GLU A 19 20.69 -15.82 1.53
CA GLU A 19 20.79 -16.79 2.63
C GLU A 19 20.44 -16.18 3.99
N ARG A 20 20.77 -14.90 4.23
CA ARG A 20 20.42 -14.20 5.49
C ARG A 20 18.93 -13.89 5.62
N ALA A 21 18.22 -13.95 4.51
CA ALA A 21 16.79 -13.77 4.43
C ALA A 21 16.06 -15.12 4.36
N SER A 22 16.71 -16.20 4.83
CA SER A 22 16.08 -17.51 5.01
C SER A 22 14.79 -17.36 5.82
N GLY A 23 13.77 -18.13 5.44
CA GLY A 23 12.49 -18.16 6.15
C GLY A 23 11.40 -17.27 5.55
N LEU A 24 11.68 -16.42 4.55
CA LEU A 24 10.63 -15.74 3.76
C LEU A 24 10.34 -16.50 2.47
N GLU A 25 9.19 -17.14 2.41
CA GLU A 25 8.66 -17.83 1.24
C GLU A 25 7.72 -16.90 0.45
N GLN A 26 7.95 -16.84 -0.86
CA GLN A 26 7.10 -16.09 -1.79
C GLN A 26 6.39 -17.07 -2.71
N THR A 27 5.07 -17.02 -2.72
CA THR A 27 4.25 -17.84 -3.60
C THR A 27 3.19 -16.99 -4.27
N LEU A 28 2.91 -17.28 -5.54
CA LEU A 28 1.74 -16.75 -6.23
C LEU A 28 0.62 -17.77 -6.12
N ASN A 29 -0.62 -17.28 -6.02
CA ASN A 29 -1.78 -18.15 -6.12
C ASN A 29 -1.95 -18.69 -7.55
N PHE A 30 -2.84 -19.66 -7.72
CA PHE A 30 -3.11 -20.28 -9.03
C PHE A 30 -3.57 -19.27 -10.09
N THR A 31 -4.34 -18.26 -9.68
CA THR A 31 -4.83 -17.19 -10.58
C THR A 31 -3.76 -16.14 -10.90
N LEU A 32 -2.59 -16.20 -10.25
CA LEU A 32 -1.47 -15.24 -10.38
C LEU A 32 -1.86 -13.79 -10.04
N ASP A 33 -2.94 -13.60 -9.28
CA ASP A 33 -3.49 -12.31 -8.89
C ASP A 33 -3.16 -11.92 -7.44
N THR A 34 -2.65 -12.85 -6.64
CA THR A 34 -2.37 -12.64 -5.22
C THR A 34 -1.00 -13.21 -4.89
N LEU A 35 -0.15 -12.38 -4.30
CA LEU A 35 1.16 -12.75 -3.78
C LEU A 35 1.04 -13.06 -2.29
N SER A 36 1.36 -14.30 -1.92
CA SER A 36 1.45 -14.72 -0.53
C SER A 36 2.91 -14.72 -0.09
N LEU A 37 3.18 -13.91 0.93
CA LEU A 37 4.47 -13.83 1.63
C LEU A 37 4.29 -14.53 2.97
N LYS A 38 4.92 -15.69 3.14
CA LYS A 38 4.93 -16.41 4.41
C LYS A 38 6.29 -16.27 5.02
N SER A 39 6.35 -15.83 6.27
CA SER A 39 7.60 -15.82 7.02
C SER A 39 7.49 -16.67 8.28
N ASP A 40 8.62 -17.26 8.66
CA ASP A 40 8.86 -17.89 9.96
C ASP A 40 8.67 -16.94 11.16
N LYS A 41 8.91 -15.63 10.97
CA LYS A 41 8.73 -14.55 11.94
C LYS A 41 7.66 -13.56 11.49
N ASN A 42 7.19 -12.72 12.41
CA ASN A 42 6.23 -11.67 12.04
C ASN A 42 6.83 -10.66 11.05
N ILE A 43 6.05 -10.39 10.02
CA ILE A 43 6.28 -9.31 9.06
C ILE A 43 5.63 -8.06 9.65
N LEU A 44 6.45 -7.15 10.13
CA LEU A 44 6.00 -5.91 10.77
C LEU A 44 5.40 -4.96 9.72
N ARG A 45 6.14 -4.77 8.64
CA ARG A 45 5.79 -3.79 7.59
C ARG A 45 6.18 -4.31 6.21
N VAL A 46 5.43 -3.91 5.21
CA VAL A 46 5.78 -4.12 3.80
C VAL A 46 5.80 -2.78 3.09
N SER A 47 6.82 -2.54 2.27
CA SER A 47 6.86 -1.37 1.40
C SER A 47 6.92 -1.75 -0.07
N PHE A 48 6.21 -0.98 -0.89
CA PHE A 48 6.12 -1.18 -2.32
C PHE A 48 6.73 0.02 -3.03
N LEU A 49 7.86 -0.18 -3.69
CA LEU A 49 8.51 0.83 -4.52
C LEU A 49 8.13 0.58 -5.99
N SER A 50 7.40 1.51 -6.59
CA SER A 50 7.16 1.53 -8.04
C SER A 50 8.35 2.20 -8.74
N HIS A 51 9.01 1.50 -9.66
CA HIS A 51 10.13 2.09 -10.42
C HIS A 51 9.66 3.09 -11.48
N ASP A 52 8.43 2.92 -11.96
CA ASP A 52 7.87 3.75 -13.02
C ASP A 52 7.31 5.06 -12.46
N GLU A 53 6.56 4.99 -11.36
CA GLU A 53 5.96 6.16 -10.69
C GLU A 53 6.90 6.79 -9.64
N LYS A 54 7.99 6.10 -9.26
CA LYS A 54 8.95 6.49 -8.20
C LYS A 54 8.30 6.76 -6.84
N ASP A 55 7.16 6.12 -6.60
CA ASP A 55 6.42 6.23 -5.35
C ASP A 55 6.71 5.02 -4.44
N THR A 56 6.65 5.25 -3.14
CA THR A 56 6.82 4.21 -2.11
C THR A 56 5.65 4.22 -1.15
N VAL A 57 4.92 3.11 -1.11
CA VAL A 57 3.81 2.92 -0.17
C VAL A 57 4.27 2.00 0.96
N PHE A 58 4.00 2.37 2.20
CA PHE A 58 4.32 1.59 3.40
C PHE A 58 3.04 1.11 4.05
N ILE A 59 3.02 -0.15 4.49
CA ILE A 59 1.83 -0.77 5.09
C ILE A 59 2.27 -1.60 6.30
N ASP A 60 1.71 -1.29 7.46
CA ASP A 60 2.01 -1.95 8.72
C ASP A 60 1.05 -3.13 8.95
N VAL A 61 1.56 -4.36 8.82
CA VAL A 61 0.73 -5.57 8.86
C VAL A 61 0.85 -6.29 10.19
N ASP A 62 2.06 -6.41 10.73
CA ASP A 62 2.36 -7.18 11.95
C ASP A 62 1.71 -8.58 11.97
N ALA A 63 2.05 -9.40 10.97
CA ALA A 63 1.53 -10.76 10.83
C ALA A 63 2.58 -11.72 10.25
N PRO A 64 2.51 -13.03 10.54
CA PRO A 64 3.45 -14.02 9.98
C PRO A 64 3.20 -14.32 8.49
N GLU A 65 1.97 -14.14 8.02
CA GLU A 65 1.58 -14.29 6.61
C GLU A 65 0.97 -12.98 6.09
N VAL A 66 1.46 -12.51 4.95
CA VAL A 66 0.93 -11.33 4.26
C VAL A 66 0.46 -11.71 2.87
N LYS A 67 -0.81 -11.45 2.58
CA LYS A 67 -1.41 -11.68 1.26
C LYS A 67 -1.62 -10.35 0.56
N ILE A 68 -1.00 -10.20 -0.60
CA ILE A 68 -0.94 -8.97 -1.37
C ILE A 68 -1.72 -9.16 -2.66
N PRO A 69 -2.91 -8.56 -2.78
CA PRO A 69 -3.66 -8.60 -4.02
C PRO A 69 -3.01 -7.69 -5.08
N LEU A 70 -2.62 -8.29 -6.20
CA LEU A 70 -1.86 -7.65 -7.27
C LEU A 70 -2.71 -6.80 -8.22
N TYR A 71 -4.04 -6.86 -8.12
CA TYR A 71 -4.96 -6.04 -8.93
C TYR A 71 -4.90 -4.54 -8.60
N HIS A 72 -4.31 -4.17 -7.47
CA HIS A 72 -4.02 -2.78 -7.13
C HIS A 72 -2.80 -2.23 -7.87
N PHE A 73 -1.93 -3.11 -8.36
CA PHE A 73 -0.68 -2.74 -9.00
C PHE A 73 -0.83 -2.78 -10.53
N LYS A 74 -0.60 -1.62 -11.14
CA LYS A 74 -0.50 -1.49 -12.60
C LYS A 74 0.69 -2.30 -13.12
N LYS A 75 0.71 -2.56 -14.42
CA LYS A 75 1.89 -3.08 -15.11
C LYS A 75 3.12 -2.21 -14.83
N GLY A 76 4.26 -2.84 -14.64
CA GLY A 76 5.48 -2.14 -14.24
C GLY A 76 6.40 -2.97 -13.36
N ARG A 77 7.55 -2.38 -13.04
CA ARG A 77 8.54 -2.99 -12.16
C ARG A 77 8.39 -2.46 -10.74
N TYR A 78 8.38 -3.39 -9.79
CA TYR A 78 8.24 -3.10 -8.38
C TYR A 78 9.36 -3.74 -7.57
N THR A 79 9.78 -3.05 -6.53
CA THR A 79 10.59 -3.63 -5.45
C THR A 79 9.76 -3.65 -4.19
N ILE A 80 9.50 -4.86 -3.70
CA ILE A 80 8.78 -5.09 -2.46
C ILE A 80 9.83 -5.27 -1.36
N VAL A 81 9.79 -4.46 -0.31
CA VAL A 81 10.67 -4.61 0.84
C VAL A 81 9.83 -5.09 2.01
N VAL A 82 10.23 -6.23 2.57
CA VAL A 82 9.58 -6.86 3.72
C VAL A 82 10.43 -6.56 4.94
N TYR A 83 9.82 -5.89 5.92
CA TYR A 83 10.44 -5.56 7.20
C TYR A 83 10.08 -6.65 8.20
N ARG A 84 11.07 -7.47 8.57
CA ARG A 84 11.00 -8.34 9.72
C ARG A 84 11.77 -7.72 10.88
N GLU A 85 11.61 -8.27 12.07
CA GLU A 85 12.30 -7.80 13.28
C GLU A 85 13.83 -7.83 13.14
N ASP A 86 14.38 -8.79 12.40
CA ASP A 86 15.81 -9.06 12.30
C ASP A 86 16.46 -8.52 11.03
N VAL A 87 15.74 -8.53 9.90
CA VAL A 87 16.31 -8.21 8.58
C VAL A 87 15.27 -7.60 7.65
N LEU A 88 15.77 -6.81 6.70
CA LEU A 88 15.01 -6.27 5.58
C LEU A 88 15.24 -7.13 4.35
N ILE A 89 14.17 -7.61 3.74
CA ILE A 89 14.23 -8.51 2.58
C ILE A 89 13.63 -7.81 1.37
N THR A 90 14.42 -7.67 0.31
CA THR A 90 13.96 -7.07 -0.95
C THR A 90 13.58 -8.16 -1.94
N VAL A 91 12.39 -8.03 -2.52
CA VAL A 91 11.83 -8.94 -3.53
C VAL A 91 11.52 -8.14 -4.78
N GLY A 92 12.06 -8.57 -5.92
CA GLY A 92 11.74 -7.96 -7.22
C GLY A 92 10.46 -8.55 -7.79
N ALA A 93 9.53 -7.72 -8.22
CA ALA A 93 8.32 -8.13 -8.91
C ALA A 93 8.17 -7.37 -10.23
N ASN A 94 7.85 -8.08 -11.31
CA ASN A 94 7.61 -7.49 -12.61
C ASN A 94 6.19 -7.83 -13.08
N ARG A 95 5.32 -6.82 -13.14
CA ARG A 95 3.92 -6.92 -13.59
C ARG A 95 3.90 -6.72 -15.11
N LEU A 96 3.58 -7.78 -15.84
CA LEU A 96 3.58 -7.78 -17.31
C LEU A 96 2.25 -7.29 -17.87
N VAL A 97 1.14 -7.66 -17.21
CA VAL A 97 -0.22 -7.39 -17.67
C VAL A 97 -1.06 -6.82 -16.53
N ASP A 98 -1.89 -5.83 -16.85
CA ASP A 98 -2.87 -5.25 -15.93
C ASP A 98 -3.95 -6.27 -15.59
N ILE A 99 -4.24 -6.43 -14.29
CA ILE A 99 -5.29 -7.34 -13.81
C ILE A 99 -6.58 -6.54 -13.68
N PRO A 100 -7.70 -7.01 -14.25
CA PRO A 100 -8.99 -6.35 -14.06
C PRO A 100 -9.39 -6.42 -12.58
N LYS A 101 -9.78 -5.27 -12.01
CA LYS A 101 -10.26 -5.21 -10.64
C LYS A 101 -11.61 -5.94 -10.52
N PRO A 102 -11.81 -6.81 -9.52
CA PRO A 102 -13.11 -7.44 -9.30
C PRO A 102 -14.17 -6.40 -8.90
N LYS A 103 -15.45 -6.68 -9.16
CA LYS A 103 -16.56 -5.72 -8.89
C LYS A 103 -16.67 -5.33 -7.41
N ASN A 104 -16.37 -6.28 -6.52
CA ASN A 104 -16.40 -6.08 -5.07
C ASN A 104 -14.99 -5.79 -4.52
N ALA A 105 -14.08 -5.26 -5.36
CA ALA A 105 -12.75 -4.87 -4.93
C ALA A 105 -12.83 -3.71 -3.93
N ILE A 106 -11.96 -3.78 -2.94
CA ILE A 106 -11.67 -2.64 -2.07
C ILE A 106 -10.78 -1.69 -2.87
N GLU A 107 -11.05 -0.38 -2.80
CA GLU A 107 -10.26 0.61 -3.54
C GLU A 107 -8.92 0.90 -2.89
N ASP A 108 -8.89 0.90 -1.55
CA ASP A 108 -7.70 1.17 -0.77
C ASP A 108 -6.78 -0.07 -0.70
N LEU A 109 -5.49 0.13 -1.02
CA LEU A 109 -4.48 -0.92 -1.05
C LEU A 109 -4.19 -1.44 0.35
N GLU A 110 -4.06 -0.53 1.32
CA GLU A 110 -3.76 -0.86 2.71
C GLU A 110 -4.88 -1.71 3.31
N GLU A 111 -6.12 -1.22 3.26
CA GLU A 111 -7.27 -1.98 3.73
C GLU A 111 -7.38 -3.37 3.06
N SER A 112 -7.11 -3.45 1.76
CA SER A 112 -7.16 -4.71 1.02
C SER A 112 -6.10 -5.72 1.49
N ILE A 113 -4.88 -5.27 1.77
CA ILE A 113 -3.80 -6.14 2.25
C ILE A 113 -4.09 -6.57 3.69
N LEU A 114 -4.50 -5.63 4.54
CA LEU A 114 -4.82 -5.92 5.94
C LEU A 114 -5.94 -6.95 6.06
N ARG A 115 -7.02 -6.82 5.29
CA ARG A 115 -8.12 -7.79 5.28
C ARG A 115 -7.73 -9.16 4.73
N SER A 116 -6.79 -9.21 3.79
CA SER A 116 -6.34 -10.47 3.19
C SER A 116 -5.37 -11.22 4.11
N SER A 117 -4.66 -10.47 4.97
CA SER A 117 -3.57 -10.99 5.80
C SER A 117 -4.00 -11.28 7.24
N LEU A 118 -4.83 -10.42 7.84
CA LEU A 118 -5.23 -10.51 9.25
C LEU A 118 -6.48 -11.36 9.48
N SER A 119 -6.58 -11.94 10.67
CA SER A 119 -7.77 -12.65 11.14
C SER A 119 -8.96 -11.72 11.41
N GLU A 120 -10.20 -12.25 11.41
CA GLU A 120 -11.39 -11.42 11.70
C GLU A 120 -11.29 -10.72 13.07
N GLU A 121 -10.68 -11.37 14.07
CA GLU A 121 -10.49 -10.83 15.42
C GLU A 121 -9.52 -9.64 15.45
N GLU A 122 -8.38 -9.75 14.79
CA GLU A 122 -7.39 -8.67 14.66
C GLU A 122 -7.94 -7.51 13.84
N GLN A 123 -8.76 -7.80 12.83
CA GLN A 123 -9.42 -6.76 12.04
C GLN A 123 -10.37 -5.93 12.91
N ILE A 124 -11.13 -6.58 13.79
CA ILE A 124 -12.01 -5.90 14.75
C ILE A 124 -11.17 -5.09 15.75
N ALA A 125 -10.06 -5.63 16.24
CA ALA A 125 -9.14 -4.91 17.13
C ALA A 125 -8.58 -3.62 16.48
N ARG A 126 -8.40 -3.61 15.15
CA ARG A 126 -8.01 -2.42 14.37
C ARG A 126 -9.18 -1.53 13.92
N ASN A 127 -10.39 -1.75 14.46
CA ASN A 127 -11.61 -1.02 14.11
C ASN A 127 -12.03 -1.10 12.64
N MET A 128 -11.63 -2.17 11.92
CA MET A 128 -12.08 -2.39 10.55
C MET A 128 -13.50 -2.96 10.55
N LYS A 129 -14.39 -2.36 9.75
CA LYS A 129 -15.78 -2.82 9.67
C LYS A 129 -15.85 -4.15 8.92
N PRO A 130 -16.53 -5.18 9.47
CA PRO A 130 -16.75 -6.42 8.74
C PRO A 130 -17.53 -6.13 7.46
N LEU A 131 -17.09 -6.71 6.34
CA LEU A 131 -17.85 -6.65 5.11
C LEU A 131 -19.20 -7.32 5.38
N LYS A 132 -20.30 -6.64 5.05
CA LYS A 132 -21.61 -7.27 5.07
C LYS A 132 -21.53 -8.45 4.11
N LYS A 133 -21.54 -9.67 4.66
CA LYS A 133 -21.65 -10.88 3.84
C LYS A 133 -22.95 -10.73 3.05
N GLU A 134 -22.86 -10.60 1.74
CA GLU A 134 -24.03 -10.83 0.89
C GLU A 134 -24.59 -12.20 1.30
N PRO A 135 -25.90 -12.36 1.46
CA PRO A 135 -26.48 -13.60 1.93
C PRO A 135 -26.00 -14.71 0.99
N LYS A 136 -25.20 -15.63 1.54
CA LYS A 136 -24.74 -16.82 0.85
C LYS A 136 -26.01 -17.49 0.31
N VAL A 137 -26.17 -17.53 -1.01
CA VAL A 137 -27.19 -18.37 -1.64
C VAL A 137 -26.95 -19.75 -1.06
N VAL A 138 -27.89 -20.19 -0.23
CA VAL A 138 -27.90 -21.53 0.34
C VAL A 138 -27.84 -22.46 -0.86
N GLU A 139 -26.75 -23.21 -1.00
CA GLU A 139 -26.73 -24.36 -1.90
C GLU A 139 -27.93 -25.20 -1.50
N GLN A 140 -28.94 -25.24 -2.38
CA GLN A 140 -30.02 -26.18 -2.25
C GLN A 140 -29.36 -27.55 -2.30
N VAL A 141 -29.37 -28.24 -1.17
CA VAL A 141 -29.04 -29.66 -1.13
C VAL A 141 -30.06 -30.33 -2.04
N ASP A 142 -29.61 -30.74 -3.23
CA ASP A 142 -30.38 -31.56 -4.15
C ASP A 142 -30.57 -32.96 -3.50
N THR A 143 -31.47 -33.06 -2.53
CA THR A 143 -32.04 -34.34 -2.10
C THR A 143 -32.98 -34.84 -3.18
N ARG A 144 -32.41 -35.40 -4.25
CA ARG A 144 -33.09 -36.39 -5.09
C ARG A 144 -32.65 -37.77 -4.63
N VAL A 145 -33.15 -38.18 -3.47
CA VAL A 145 -33.19 -39.60 -3.08
C VAL A 145 -34.66 -40.01 -3.15
N ALA A 146 -34.93 -41.08 -3.90
CA ALA A 146 -36.26 -41.53 -4.26
C ALA A 146 -37.17 -41.76 -3.04
N GLU A 147 -38.40 -41.26 -3.12
CA GLU A 147 -39.50 -41.59 -2.21
C GLU A 147 -39.85 -43.08 -2.33
N ALA A 148 -39.67 -43.82 -1.23
CA ALA A 148 -40.44 -45.04 -0.97
C ALA A 148 -41.46 -44.70 0.12
N LYS A 149 -42.76 -44.86 -0.20
CA LYS A 149 -43.90 -44.69 0.71
C LYS A 149 -43.94 -45.78 1.82
N PRO A 150 -44.68 -45.55 2.93
CA PRO A 150 -44.26 -45.92 4.28
C PRO A 150 -44.96 -47.16 4.85
N GLU A 151 -44.40 -47.72 5.93
CA GLU A 151 -45.13 -48.56 6.88
C GLU A 151 -45.01 -48.00 8.31
N GLU A 152 -46.16 -47.93 8.97
CA GLU A 152 -46.39 -47.46 10.33
C GLU A 152 -45.83 -48.44 11.37
N THR A 153 -45.23 -47.93 12.45
CA THR A 153 -45.36 -48.57 13.78
C THR A 153 -45.24 -47.54 14.91
N LYS A 154 -46.10 -47.74 15.90
CA LYS A 154 -46.46 -46.86 17.01
C LYS A 154 -45.46 -46.86 18.19
N LYS A 155 -45.66 -45.87 19.07
CA LYS A 155 -45.41 -45.77 20.54
C LYS A 155 -44.25 -44.84 20.91
N VAL A 156 -44.28 -43.99 21.96
CA VAL A 156 -45.23 -43.61 23.03
C VAL A 156 -44.77 -42.25 23.59
N GLU A 157 -45.74 -41.50 24.12
CA GLU A 157 -45.74 -40.21 24.81
C GLU A 157 -44.61 -39.90 25.83
N LYS A 158 -44.30 -38.60 25.99
CA LYS A 158 -44.31 -37.92 27.30
C LYS A 158 -44.35 -36.38 27.14
N ALA A 159 -45.28 -35.77 27.87
CA ALA A 159 -45.59 -34.34 27.89
C ALA A 159 -44.84 -33.57 29.01
N LYS A 160 -44.99 -32.23 28.94
CA LYS A 160 -44.70 -31.14 29.92
C LYS A 160 -43.33 -30.45 29.71
N ALA A 161 -43.18 -29.13 29.71
CA ALA A 161 -44.02 -28.04 30.24
C ALA A 161 -43.84 -26.72 29.45
N GLN A 162 -44.91 -25.93 29.38
CA GLN A 162 -44.92 -24.54 28.91
C GLN A 162 -44.50 -23.61 30.06
N VAL A 163 -43.57 -22.68 29.84
CA VAL A 163 -43.35 -21.53 30.74
C VAL A 163 -43.03 -20.24 29.97
N SER A 164 -44.02 -19.35 30.02
CA SER A 164 -43.95 -17.88 30.17
C SER A 164 -43.10 -17.02 29.22
N THR A 165 -43.82 -16.16 28.49
CA THR A 165 -43.38 -14.96 27.77
C THR A 165 -42.79 -13.90 28.71
N ARG A 166 -41.56 -13.46 28.40
CA ARG A 166 -40.89 -12.35 29.10
C ARG A 166 -41.29 -11.01 28.47
N LYS A 167 -42.06 -10.21 29.23
CA LYS A 167 -42.46 -8.83 28.93
C LYS A 167 -41.24 -7.94 28.65
N GLN A 168 -41.33 -7.16 27.58
CA GLN A 168 -40.38 -6.14 27.17
C GLN A 168 -40.27 -5.03 28.24
N ARG A 169 -39.05 -4.52 28.45
CA ARG A 169 -38.78 -3.34 29.28
C ARG A 169 -38.64 -2.12 28.37
N GLU A 170 -39.41 -1.08 28.66
CA GLU A 170 -39.31 0.22 28.00
C GLU A 170 -38.02 0.96 28.42
N PRO A 171 -37.33 1.67 27.50
CA PRO A 171 -36.22 2.53 27.86
C PRO A 171 -36.71 3.92 28.32
N LYS A 172 -36.12 4.37 29.43
CA LYS A 172 -36.29 5.70 30.05
C LYS A 172 -35.92 6.84 29.09
N VAL A 173 -36.79 7.84 29.07
CA VAL A 173 -36.60 9.19 28.52
C VAL A 173 -35.45 9.90 29.23
N VAL A 174 -34.48 10.41 28.48
CA VAL A 174 -33.46 11.34 28.99
C VAL A 174 -33.36 12.55 28.04
N SER A 175 -33.82 13.68 28.57
CA SER A 175 -33.62 15.10 28.23
C SER A 175 -33.24 15.52 26.80
N ASN A 176 -34.12 16.33 26.22
CA ASN A 176 -33.91 17.19 25.06
C ASN A 176 -32.68 18.09 25.22
N VAL A 177 -31.69 17.92 24.34
CA VAL A 177 -30.65 18.91 24.06
C VAL A 177 -30.72 19.23 22.57
N ASN A 178 -30.81 20.53 22.25
CA ASN A 178 -31.02 21.11 20.93
C ASN A 178 -30.20 20.42 19.83
N LYS A 179 -30.89 19.66 18.98
CA LYS A 179 -30.33 19.11 17.74
C LYS A 179 -30.30 20.19 16.67
N LYS A 180 -29.25 21.02 16.66
CA LYS A 180 -28.85 21.70 15.42
C LYS A 180 -28.31 20.64 14.47
N ASN A 181 -28.74 20.69 13.21
CA ASN A 181 -28.32 19.71 12.21
C ASN A 181 -26.80 19.83 12.00
N ILE A 182 -26.11 18.69 11.86
CA ILE A 182 -24.64 18.62 11.66
C ILE A 182 -24.17 19.51 10.49
N PHE A 183 -25.03 19.72 9.49
CA PHE A 183 -24.78 20.61 8.36
C PHE A 183 -24.75 22.10 8.71
N GLU A 184 -25.55 22.54 9.69
CA GLU A 184 -25.53 23.94 10.16
C GLU A 184 -24.25 24.23 10.95
N ILE A 185 -23.77 23.24 11.73
CA ILE A 185 -22.52 23.34 12.49
C ILE A 185 -21.31 23.43 11.52
N ALA A 186 -21.37 22.72 10.39
CA ALA A 186 -20.34 22.80 9.36
C ALA A 186 -20.34 24.16 8.63
N ALA A 187 -21.52 24.69 8.31
CA ALA A 187 -21.67 25.99 7.66
C ALA A 187 -21.16 27.14 8.54
N GLU A 188 -21.51 27.13 9.83
CA GLU A 188 -21.06 28.15 10.81
C GLU A 188 -19.53 28.13 10.98
N ARG A 189 -18.91 26.94 10.92
CA ARG A 189 -17.44 26.78 11.05
C ARG A 189 -16.67 27.23 9.79
N GLU A 190 -17.24 27.07 8.62
CA GLU A 190 -16.69 27.60 7.35
C GLU A 190 -16.76 29.13 7.32
N GLU A 191 -17.89 29.70 7.75
CA GLU A 191 -18.09 31.15 7.77
C GLU A 191 -17.15 31.84 8.77
N ALA A 192 -16.95 31.24 9.95
CA ALA A 192 -15.98 31.72 10.93
C ALA A 192 -14.52 31.67 10.40
N LYS A 193 -14.15 30.65 9.61
CA LYS A 193 -12.82 30.56 8.98
C LYS A 193 -12.62 31.62 7.90
N LYS A 194 -13.64 31.93 7.09
CA LYS A 194 -13.56 33.00 6.09
C LYS A 194 -13.38 34.37 6.74
N ALA A 195 -14.15 34.66 7.80
CA ALA A 195 -14.01 35.91 8.55
C ALA A 195 -12.62 36.08 9.17
N ALA A 196 -11.97 35.00 9.61
CA ALA A 196 -10.61 35.04 10.14
C ALA A 196 -9.55 35.28 9.05
N ARG A 197 -9.73 34.78 7.83
CA ARG A 197 -8.81 35.00 6.71
C ARG A 197 -8.81 36.46 6.23
N LEU A 198 -9.99 37.07 6.10
CA LEU A 198 -10.13 38.48 5.70
C LEU A 198 -9.44 39.45 6.68
N LYS A 199 -9.39 39.11 7.98
CA LYS A 199 -8.66 39.94 8.96
C LYS A 199 -7.13 39.85 8.83
N ASN A 200 -6.62 38.80 8.19
CA ASN A 200 -5.16 38.55 8.08
C ASN A 200 -4.56 39.07 6.76
N GLU A 201 -5.39 39.41 5.77
CA GLU A 201 -4.92 40.02 4.51
C GLU A 201 -4.75 41.54 4.62
N ASN A 202 -5.51 42.20 5.51
CA ASN A 202 -5.40 43.65 5.73
C ASN A 202 -4.15 44.11 6.53
N SER A 203 -3.20 43.21 6.84
CA SER A 203 -2.00 43.52 7.62
C SER A 203 -0.68 43.33 6.87
N ARG A 204 -0.71 43.13 5.55
CA ARG A 204 0.50 42.96 4.72
C ARG A 204 0.64 44.08 3.68
N ASP A 205 1.01 45.26 4.16
CA ASP A 205 1.52 46.33 3.30
C ASP A 205 3.04 46.16 3.06
N VAL A 206 3.35 45.85 1.80
CA VAL A 206 4.44 46.31 0.91
C VAL A 206 5.87 46.57 1.46
N ALA A 207 6.86 45.89 0.89
CA ALA A 207 8.20 46.44 0.64
C ALA A 207 8.83 45.78 -0.61
N GLU A 208 8.88 46.52 -1.71
CA GLU A 208 9.54 46.16 -2.97
C GLU A 208 11.01 46.60 -2.91
N VAL A 209 11.96 45.66 -3.06
CA VAL A 209 13.40 45.94 -3.03
C VAL A 209 14.00 45.60 -4.39
N GLU A 210 14.46 46.65 -5.09
CA GLU A 210 15.15 46.58 -6.37
C GLU A 210 16.49 45.82 -6.26
N LYS A 211 16.78 44.93 -7.22
CA LYS A 211 18.06 44.20 -7.31
C LYS A 211 18.96 44.83 -8.38
N PRO A 212 20.24 45.12 -8.12
CA PRO A 212 21.16 45.60 -9.14
C PRO A 212 21.75 44.45 -9.98
N THR A 213 21.95 44.71 -11.27
CA THR A 213 22.50 43.81 -12.29
C THR A 213 24.02 43.62 -12.16
N PRO A 214 24.56 42.40 -12.42
CA PRO A 214 26.01 42.15 -12.38
C PRO A 214 26.72 42.44 -13.72
N PRO A 215 28.00 42.87 -13.72
CA PRO A 215 28.74 43.20 -14.94
C PRO A 215 29.36 41.97 -15.64
N THR A 216 29.39 42.06 -16.98
CA THR A 216 29.88 41.09 -17.96
C THR A 216 31.37 40.77 -17.80
N ARG A 217 31.73 39.48 -17.72
CA ARG A 217 33.12 39.00 -17.68
C ARG A 217 33.55 38.42 -19.03
N GLN A 218 34.74 38.80 -19.48
CA GLN A 218 35.39 38.34 -20.71
C GLN A 218 35.70 36.83 -20.62
N THR A 219 35.24 36.07 -21.60
CA THR A 219 35.41 34.62 -21.72
C THR A 219 36.73 34.29 -22.41
N THR A 220 37.68 33.71 -21.67
CA THR A 220 38.75 32.88 -22.26
C THR A 220 38.22 31.47 -22.47
N GLU A 221 38.33 30.96 -23.69
CA GLU A 221 37.97 29.57 -24.03
C GLU A 221 38.87 28.59 -23.27
N ILE A 222 38.28 27.87 -22.32
CA ILE A 222 38.96 26.80 -21.57
C ILE A 222 38.39 25.49 -22.11
N GLU A 223 39.26 24.61 -22.62
CA GLU A 223 38.90 23.29 -23.12
C GLU A 223 38.54 22.37 -21.94
N ILE A 224 37.24 22.19 -21.68
CA ILE A 224 36.74 21.38 -20.58
C ILE A 224 36.71 19.90 -20.99
N LYS A 225 37.72 19.12 -20.57
CA LYS A 225 37.67 17.65 -20.66
C LYS A 225 36.62 17.11 -19.69
N LYS A 226 35.49 16.64 -20.24
CA LYS A 226 34.38 16.05 -19.47
C LYS A 226 34.68 14.58 -19.16
N VAL A 227 35.03 14.29 -17.92
CA VAL A 227 35.21 12.91 -17.43
C VAL A 227 33.91 12.42 -16.78
N THR A 228 33.35 11.33 -17.28
CA THR A 228 32.13 10.71 -16.73
C THR A 228 32.48 9.61 -15.73
N TYR A 229 32.05 9.76 -14.48
CA TYR A 229 32.23 8.74 -13.45
C TYR A 229 30.97 7.87 -13.36
N ASN A 230 30.99 6.71 -14.01
CA ASN A 230 29.98 5.68 -13.76
C ASN A 230 30.45 4.87 -12.53
N LEU A 231 29.69 4.96 -11.44
CA LEU A 231 29.96 4.24 -10.17
C LEU A 231 29.79 2.71 -10.29
N SER A 232 29.40 2.21 -11.46
CA SER A 232 29.09 0.81 -11.75
C SER A 232 30.18 0.06 -12.53
N ASP A 233 31.27 0.72 -12.93
CA ASP A 233 32.36 0.04 -13.63
C ASP A 233 33.36 -0.57 -12.65
N VAL A 234 33.38 -1.91 -12.69
CA VAL A 234 34.25 -2.85 -11.98
C VAL A 234 35.70 -2.35 -11.90
N GLN A 235 36.34 -2.53 -10.75
CA GLN A 235 37.71 -2.13 -10.37
C GLN A 235 38.86 -2.70 -11.26
N GLY A 236 38.61 -3.06 -12.52
CA GLY A 236 39.55 -3.73 -13.41
C GLY A 236 39.80 -3.06 -14.77
N LYS A 237 39.23 -1.90 -15.07
CA LYS A 237 39.57 -1.14 -16.29
C LYS A 237 40.24 0.18 -15.93
N ASN A 238 41.26 0.54 -16.71
CA ASN A 238 42.05 1.76 -16.56
C ASN A 238 41.17 2.97 -16.90
N VAL A 239 40.32 3.37 -15.95
CA VAL A 239 39.49 4.57 -16.06
C VAL A 239 40.43 5.75 -15.94
N GLU A 240 40.54 6.55 -16.99
CA GLU A 240 41.25 7.83 -16.94
C GLU A 240 40.58 8.73 -15.90
N LYS A 241 41.17 8.78 -14.70
CA LYS A 241 40.73 9.64 -13.60
C LYS A 241 41.45 10.97 -13.74
N GLN A 242 40.71 12.07 -13.76
CA GLN A 242 41.30 13.40 -13.64
C GLN A 242 42.09 13.49 -12.33
N THR A 243 43.36 13.90 -12.41
CA THR A 243 44.17 14.07 -11.20
C THR A 243 43.72 15.30 -10.43
N ARG A 244 44.02 15.35 -9.12
CA ARG A 244 43.69 16.50 -8.28
C ARG A 244 44.35 17.78 -8.77
N ALA A 245 45.57 17.69 -9.31
CA ALA A 245 46.28 18.82 -9.88
C ALA A 245 45.59 19.35 -11.14
N ASP A 246 45.16 18.45 -12.05
CA ASP A 246 44.44 18.84 -13.26
C ASP A 246 43.08 19.48 -12.94
N TYR A 247 42.38 18.98 -11.92
CA TYR A 247 41.13 19.59 -11.45
C TYR A 247 41.36 21.01 -10.93
N ARG A 248 42.40 21.22 -10.12
CA ARG A 248 42.74 22.53 -9.54
C ARG A 248 43.13 23.57 -10.60
N LYS A 249 43.80 23.13 -11.68
CA LYS A 249 44.20 24.00 -12.80
C LYS A 249 43.01 24.47 -13.63
N ASN A 250 42.02 23.59 -13.83
CA ASN A 250 40.90 23.85 -14.74
C ASN A 250 39.63 24.37 -14.05
N ASN A 251 39.53 24.30 -12.71
CA ASN A 251 38.36 24.73 -11.97
C ASN A 251 38.70 25.84 -10.97
N LEU A 252 37.75 26.75 -10.74
CA LEU A 252 37.79 27.74 -9.67
C LEU A 252 37.09 27.18 -8.42
N ARG A 253 37.44 27.72 -7.26
CA ARG A 253 36.69 27.49 -6.02
C ARG A 253 35.30 28.14 -6.12
N PRO A 254 34.32 27.72 -5.30
CA PRO A 254 32.97 28.32 -5.30
C PRO A 254 32.95 29.84 -5.05
N ASN A 255 33.96 30.36 -4.35
CA ASN A 255 34.16 31.79 -4.12
C ASN A 255 34.87 32.52 -5.28
N GLY A 256 35.15 31.84 -6.40
CA GLY A 256 35.80 32.38 -7.58
C GLY A 256 37.33 32.47 -7.51
N THR A 257 37.97 32.06 -6.41
CA THR A 257 39.44 32.06 -6.28
C THR A 257 40.05 30.79 -6.86
N ARG A 258 41.31 30.83 -7.32
CA ARG A 258 42.02 29.64 -7.82
C ARG A 258 42.35 28.68 -6.67
N TYR A 259 42.53 27.41 -7.00
CA TYR A 259 43.10 26.47 -6.05
C TYR A 259 44.61 26.71 -5.92
N GLU A 260 45.10 26.86 -4.69
CA GLU A 260 46.54 26.79 -4.38
C GLU A 260 47.13 25.45 -4.83
N ASN A 261 48.36 25.49 -5.37
CA ASN A 261 49.08 24.32 -5.88
C ASN A 261 49.54 23.40 -4.74
#